data_AF-A0A3M6XG40-F1
#
_entry.id   AF-A0A3M6XG40-F1
#
_cell.length_a   1.000
_cell.length_b   1.000
_cell.length_c   1.000
_cell.angle_alpha   90.00
_cell.angle_beta   90.00
_cell.angle_gamma   90.00
#
_symmetry.space_group_name_H-M   'P 1'
#
loop_
_entity.id
_entity.type
_entity.pdbx_description
1 polymer ?
#
loop_
_entity_poly.entity_id
_entity_poly.type
_entity_poly.pdbx_seq_one_letter_code
_entity_poly.pdbx_strand_id
1 'polypeptide(L)'
;MRRKTAADTLSPSTKPPGAREVNQGSWTYYVPDFTPQLQALLQSQLKHPPPHLTRPLLRRMAPRLEELNSWKRPMPLNRVKNQTKEWYASTLARVHPPLPPQEWYRLRDLASGVQSEPRVSRRKRVGEKALAGEETLLFRLSEPPPTDRSRDAHAITPRYMRRMWATVFAQCPVMEWEGVSEKWKVTWGEHALHGLRRRAKESGEG
;
A
#
# COMPACT_ATOMS: atom_id res chain seq x y z
N MET A 1 1.68 -24.15 29.35
CA MET A 1 2.94 -24.69 28.79
C MET A 1 3.10 -24.19 27.35
N ARG A 2 3.89 -23.13 27.12
CA ARG A 2 4.15 -22.62 25.75
C ARG A 2 5.09 -23.59 25.03
N ARG A 3 4.62 -24.20 23.95
CA ARG A 3 5.47 -24.99 23.04
C ARG A 3 6.37 -24.00 22.28
N LYS A 4 7.67 -23.97 22.60
CA LYS A 4 8.67 -23.31 21.77
C LYS A 4 8.62 -23.96 20.39
N THR A 5 8.23 -23.20 19.38
CA THR A 5 8.34 -23.65 17.99
C THR A 5 9.79 -23.49 17.55
N ALA A 6 10.27 -24.31 16.60
CA ALA A 6 11.67 -24.36 16.17
C ALA A 6 12.23 -23.04 15.57
N ALA A 7 11.43 -21.98 15.48
CA ALA A 7 11.84 -20.66 15.04
C ALA A 7 12.47 -19.79 16.15
N ASP A 8 12.37 -20.19 17.43
CA ASP A 8 12.69 -19.31 18.57
C ASP A 8 14.15 -19.29 19.05
N THR A 9 15.09 -19.92 18.34
CA THR A 9 16.52 -19.88 18.73
C THR A 9 17.45 -19.94 17.53
N LEU A 10 17.48 -18.86 16.74
CA LEU A 10 18.72 -18.44 16.10
C LEU A 10 19.29 -17.31 16.96
N SER A 11 20.05 -17.69 18.00
CA SER A 11 20.86 -16.72 18.75
C SER A 11 21.69 -15.90 17.76
N PRO A 12 21.86 -14.58 17.95
CA PRO A 12 22.72 -13.80 17.09
C PRO A 12 24.14 -14.36 17.19
N SER A 13 24.57 -15.07 16.15
CA SER A 13 25.97 -15.46 16.00
C SER A 13 26.82 -14.19 16.12
N THR A 14 27.86 -14.22 16.95
CA THR A 14 28.77 -13.09 17.12
C THR A 14 29.49 -12.74 15.82
N LYS A 15 29.57 -13.69 14.88
CA LYS A 15 30.19 -13.49 13.56
C LYS A 15 29.20 -12.86 12.58
N PRO A 16 29.63 -11.83 11.81
CA PRO A 16 28.79 -11.22 10.80
C PRO A 16 28.44 -12.23 9.70
N PRO A 17 27.14 -12.45 9.40
CA PRO A 17 26.75 -13.49 8.48
C PRO A 17 27.09 -13.12 7.02
N GLY A 18 27.48 -14.14 6.26
CA GLY A 18 27.77 -14.04 4.83
C GLY A 18 26.50 -14.04 3.96
N ALA A 19 26.65 -13.86 2.64
CA ALA A 19 25.51 -13.83 1.70
C ALA A 19 24.66 -15.12 1.73
N ARG A 20 25.32 -16.29 1.86
CA ARG A 20 24.65 -17.60 1.98
C ARG A 20 23.73 -17.68 3.19
N GLU A 21 24.28 -17.34 4.35
CA GLU A 21 23.58 -17.42 5.62
C GLU A 21 22.43 -16.41 5.68
N VAL A 22 22.63 -15.22 5.11
CA VAL A 22 21.59 -14.20 4.99
C VAL A 22 20.44 -14.70 4.12
N ASN A 23 20.72 -15.36 2.99
CA ASN A 23 19.67 -15.96 2.15
C ASN A 23 18.90 -17.08 2.89
N GLN A 24 19.53 -17.75 3.85
CA GLN A 24 18.92 -18.81 4.66
C GLN A 24 18.06 -18.28 5.82
N GLY A 25 18.10 -16.99 6.14
CA GLY A 25 17.29 -16.42 7.22
C GLY A 25 18.03 -15.56 8.24
N SER A 26 19.37 -15.57 8.25
CA SER A 26 20.16 -14.88 9.30
C SER A 26 20.39 -13.39 9.05
N TRP A 27 19.45 -12.69 8.39
CA TRP A 27 19.55 -11.24 8.19
C TRP A 27 19.39 -10.42 9.49
N THR A 28 18.94 -11.07 10.56
CA THR A 28 18.65 -10.50 11.90
C THR A 28 19.83 -9.75 12.51
N TYR A 29 21.06 -10.15 12.13
CA TYR A 29 22.30 -9.48 12.54
C TYR A 29 22.42 -8.05 12.00
N TYR A 30 21.93 -7.78 10.79
CA TYR A 30 22.07 -6.47 10.12
C TYR A 30 20.85 -5.58 10.25
N VAL A 31 19.67 -6.19 10.37
CA VAL A 31 18.35 -5.56 10.25
C VAL A 31 17.41 -6.23 11.27
N PRO A 32 16.53 -5.47 11.94
CA PRO A 32 15.59 -6.06 12.89
C PRO A 32 14.63 -7.03 12.22
N ASP A 33 14.26 -8.08 12.95
CA ASP A 33 13.24 -9.01 12.51
C ASP A 33 11.87 -8.35 12.39
N PHE A 34 11.06 -8.90 11.48
CA PHE A 34 9.69 -8.45 11.31
C PHE A 34 8.86 -8.80 12.54
N THR A 35 8.10 -7.82 13.04
CA THR A 35 7.10 -8.07 14.07
C THR A 35 6.08 -9.10 13.55
N PRO A 36 5.44 -9.90 14.42
CA PRO A 36 4.45 -10.90 13.98
C PRO A 36 3.28 -10.25 13.22
N GLN A 37 2.95 -9.00 13.55
CA GLN A 37 2.00 -8.15 12.82
C GLN A 37 2.44 -7.92 11.37
N LEU A 38 3.65 -7.40 11.20
CA LEU A 38 4.20 -7.08 9.89
C LEU A 38 4.43 -8.34 9.06
N GLN A 39 4.87 -9.43 9.69
CA GLN A 39 5.05 -10.73 9.03
C GLN A 39 3.71 -11.26 8.49
N ALA A 40 2.64 -11.21 9.29
CA ALA A 40 1.31 -11.63 8.85
C ALA A 40 0.79 -10.77 7.69
N LEU A 41 0.99 -9.45 7.76
CA LEU A 41 0.63 -8.52 6.69
C LEU A 41 1.38 -8.84 5.40
N LEU A 42 2.70 -8.96 5.48
CA LEU A 42 3.53 -9.25 4.31
C LEU A 42 3.18 -10.60 3.67
N GLN A 43 2.94 -11.64 4.48
CA GLN A 43 2.48 -12.95 4.00
C GLN A 43 1.12 -12.85 3.32
N SER A 44 0.20 -12.06 3.90
CA SER A 44 -1.11 -11.80 3.31
C SER A 44 -1.00 -11.07 1.97
N GLN A 45 -0.13 -10.05 1.87
CA GLN A 45 0.11 -9.29 0.64
C GLN A 45 0.74 -10.14 -0.47
N LEU A 46 1.59 -11.12 -0.13
CA LEU A 46 2.12 -12.06 -1.11
C LEU A 46 1.05 -13.02 -1.66
N LYS A 47 0.12 -13.46 -0.81
CA LYS A 47 -0.99 -14.33 -1.22
C LYS A 47 -2.05 -13.57 -2.02
N HIS A 48 -2.31 -12.33 -1.61
CA HIS A 48 -3.35 -11.47 -2.14
C HIS A 48 -2.75 -10.12 -2.55
N PRO A 49 -2.13 -10.05 -3.74
CA PRO A 49 -1.54 -8.82 -4.22
C PRO A 49 -2.65 -7.80 -4.55
N PRO A 50 -2.57 -6.56 -4.03
CA PRO A 50 -3.64 -5.59 -4.22
C PRO A 50 -3.80 -5.20 -5.71
N PRO A 51 -5.04 -5.09 -6.21
CA PRO A 51 -5.32 -4.67 -7.58
C PRO A 51 -5.03 -3.16 -7.73
N HIS A 52 -4.56 -2.76 -8.91
CA HIS A 52 -4.20 -1.37 -9.25
C HIS A 52 -3.08 -0.79 -8.38
N LEU A 53 -1.86 -1.28 -8.60
CA LEU A 53 -0.67 -0.94 -7.81
C LEU A 53 -0.31 0.56 -7.86
N THR A 54 -0.43 1.26 -6.73
CA THR A 54 0.25 2.55 -6.50
C THR A 54 1.70 2.35 -6.06
N ARG A 55 1.97 1.22 -5.38
CA ARG A 55 3.30 0.79 -4.92
C ARG A 55 3.80 -0.40 -5.73
N PRO A 56 5.13 -0.57 -5.91
CA PRO A 56 5.67 -1.71 -6.63
C PRO A 56 5.30 -3.04 -5.93
N LEU A 57 5.04 -4.07 -6.73
CA LEU A 57 4.64 -5.38 -6.22
C LEU A 57 5.72 -5.98 -5.31
N LEU A 58 5.28 -6.49 -4.16
CA LEU A 58 6.10 -7.26 -3.25
C LEU A 58 6.29 -8.67 -3.82
N ARG A 59 7.55 -9.05 -4.07
CA ARG A 59 7.86 -10.35 -4.69
C ARG A 59 8.24 -11.43 -3.68
N ARG A 60 8.95 -11.06 -2.60
CA ARG A 60 9.59 -12.01 -1.67
C ARG A 60 9.75 -11.41 -0.28
N MET A 61 9.80 -12.30 0.72
CA MET A 61 10.02 -12.02 2.15
C MET A 61 11.45 -12.12 2.63
N ALA A 62 12.35 -12.55 1.76
CA ALA A 62 13.76 -12.74 2.09
C ALA A 62 14.63 -12.01 1.06
N PRO A 63 15.79 -11.48 1.48
CA PRO A 63 16.79 -10.96 0.56
C PRO A 63 17.29 -12.09 -0.33
N ARG A 64 17.63 -11.76 -1.58
CA ARG A 64 18.32 -12.68 -2.50
C ARG A 64 19.63 -12.05 -2.89
N LEU A 65 20.67 -12.40 -2.15
CA LEU A 65 22.03 -11.93 -2.40
C LEU A 65 22.79 -12.96 -3.20
N GLU A 66 23.65 -12.50 -4.11
CA GLU A 66 24.57 -13.40 -4.80
C GLU A 66 25.64 -13.87 -3.82
N GLU A 67 25.94 -15.16 -3.81
CA GLU A 67 26.92 -15.72 -2.86
C GLU A 67 28.35 -15.29 -3.22
N LEU A 68 28.59 -15.14 -4.52
CA LEU A 68 29.88 -14.85 -5.10
C LEU A 68 29.84 -13.51 -5.84
N ASN A 69 30.96 -12.77 -5.78
CA ASN A 69 31.19 -11.59 -6.60
C ASN A 69 31.61 -11.99 -8.04
N SER A 70 31.73 -11.01 -8.95
CA SER A 70 32.14 -11.21 -10.35
C SER A 70 33.48 -11.96 -10.50
N TRP A 71 34.38 -11.86 -9.52
CA TRP A 71 35.64 -12.62 -9.47
C TRP A 71 35.52 -14.00 -8.82
N LYS A 72 34.31 -14.56 -8.67
CA LYS A 72 34.03 -15.85 -8.01
C LYS A 72 34.53 -15.96 -6.57
N ARG A 73 34.77 -14.82 -5.91
CA ARG A 73 35.12 -14.73 -4.47
C ARG A 73 33.85 -14.57 -3.62
N PRO A 74 33.84 -14.95 -2.33
CA PRO A 74 32.69 -14.70 -1.47
C PRO A 74 32.33 -13.22 -1.43
N MET A 75 31.04 -12.91 -1.38
CA MET A 75 30.56 -11.53 -1.35
C MET A 75 31.11 -10.78 -0.11
N PRO A 76 31.67 -9.55 -0.27
CA PRO A 76 32.17 -8.78 0.86
C PRO A 76 31.09 -8.49 1.91
N LEU A 77 31.43 -8.61 3.19
CA LEU A 77 30.47 -8.46 4.31
C LEU A 77 29.79 -7.09 4.33
N ASN A 78 30.52 -6.00 4.05
CA ASN A 78 29.93 -4.67 3.96
C ASN A 78 28.92 -4.53 2.83
N ARG A 79 29.13 -5.24 1.71
CA ARG A 79 28.19 -5.27 0.59
C ARG A 79 26.94 -6.07 0.95
N VAL A 80 27.10 -7.21 1.62
CA VAL A 80 26.00 -8.00 2.17
C VAL A 80 25.14 -7.14 3.10
N LYS A 81 25.77 -6.46 4.07
CA LYS A 81 25.11 -5.53 5.01
C LYS A 81 24.31 -4.43 4.31
N ASN A 82 24.88 -3.81 3.27
CA ASN A 82 24.20 -2.73 2.58
C ASN A 82 23.04 -3.27 1.73
N GLN A 83 23.22 -4.41 1.07
CA GLN A 83 22.16 -5.05 0.30
C GLN A 83 21.01 -5.56 1.19
N THR A 84 21.29 -6.06 2.39
CA THR A 84 20.23 -6.44 3.35
C THR A 84 19.44 -5.23 3.82
N LYS A 85 20.11 -4.12 4.15
CA LYS A 85 19.44 -2.87 4.53
C LYS A 85 18.59 -2.30 3.40
N GLU A 86 19.12 -2.28 2.19
CA GLU A 86 18.39 -1.82 1.00
C GLU A 86 17.18 -2.70 0.73
N TRP A 87 17.35 -4.02 0.81
CA TRP A 87 16.24 -4.97 0.68
C TRP A 87 15.14 -4.69 1.72
N TYR A 88 15.51 -4.47 2.98
CA TYR A 88 14.55 -4.19 4.05
C TYR A 88 13.79 -2.88 3.80
N ALA A 89 14.50 -1.81 3.44
CA ALA A 89 13.90 -0.52 3.10
C ALA A 89 12.95 -0.65 1.90
N SER A 90 13.38 -1.30 0.82
CA SER A 90 12.55 -1.59 -0.36
C SER A 90 11.33 -2.45 0.00
N THR A 91 11.46 -3.37 0.96
CA THR A 91 10.35 -4.23 1.41
C THR A 91 9.31 -3.38 2.15
N LEU A 92 9.73 -2.55 3.11
CA LEU A 92 8.84 -1.64 3.83
C LEU A 92 8.17 -0.61 2.91
N ALA A 93 8.88 -0.09 1.91
CA ALA A 93 8.32 0.84 0.94
C ALA A 93 7.19 0.21 0.08
N ARG A 94 7.22 -1.10 -0.13
CA ARG A 94 6.20 -1.85 -0.91
C ARG A 94 4.99 -2.27 -0.09
N VAL A 95 5.10 -2.28 1.24
CA VAL A 95 4.01 -2.68 2.13
C VAL A 95 2.91 -1.64 2.10
N HIS A 96 1.66 -2.12 2.04
CA HIS A 96 0.50 -1.27 2.27
C HIS A 96 0.22 -1.25 3.78
N PRO A 97 0.28 -0.08 4.44
CA PRO A 97 0.01 -0.02 5.88
C PRO A 97 -1.46 -0.40 6.15
N PRO A 98 -1.73 -1.14 7.24
CA PRO A 98 -3.09 -1.47 7.62
C PRO A 98 -3.82 -0.21 8.08
N LEU A 99 -5.05 -0.02 7.62
CA LEU A 99 -5.89 1.08 8.04
C LEU A 99 -6.52 0.82 9.41
N PRO A 100 -6.82 1.87 10.19
CA PRO A 100 -7.68 1.77 11.35
C PRO A 100 -9.06 1.21 10.97
N PRO A 101 -9.71 0.43 11.86
CA PRO A 101 -10.99 -0.22 11.53
C PRO A 101 -12.10 0.78 11.19
N GLN A 102 -12.14 1.93 11.87
CA GLN A 102 -13.14 2.98 11.64
C GLN A 102 -13.06 3.53 10.20
N GLU A 103 -11.85 3.85 9.74
CA GLU A 103 -11.61 4.36 8.39
C GLU A 103 -11.88 3.27 7.35
N TRP A 104 -11.55 2.02 7.66
CA TRP A 104 -11.82 0.89 6.78
C TRP A 104 -13.33 0.69 6.56
N TYR A 105 -14.15 0.73 7.61
CA TYR A 105 -15.61 0.64 7.47
C TYR A 105 -16.18 1.84 6.72
N ARG A 106 -15.69 3.06 6.96
CA ARG A 106 -16.09 4.24 6.20
C ARG A 106 -15.81 4.06 4.70
N LEU A 107 -14.61 3.61 4.33
CA LEU A 107 -14.26 3.36 2.93
C LEU A 107 -15.11 2.25 2.30
N ARG A 108 -15.41 1.20 3.06
CA ARG A 108 -16.34 0.14 2.64
C ARG A 108 -17.73 0.72 2.31
N ASP A 109 -18.23 1.61 3.16
CA ASP A 109 -19.58 2.19 3.01
C ASP A 109 -19.64 3.23 1.88
N LEU A 110 -18.53 3.94 1.62
CA LEU A 110 -18.36 4.80 0.44
C LEU A 110 -18.28 3.98 -0.86
N ALA A 111 -17.57 2.85 -0.84
CA ALA A 111 -17.41 1.97 -1.99
C ALA A 111 -18.72 1.22 -2.33
N SER A 112 -19.48 0.80 -1.31
CA SER A 112 -20.82 0.21 -1.50
C SER A 112 -21.86 1.25 -1.92
N GLY A 113 -21.61 2.53 -1.59
CA GLY A 113 -22.50 3.64 -1.92
C GLY A 113 -23.62 3.86 -0.90
N VAL A 114 -23.52 3.23 0.28
CA VAL A 114 -24.36 3.49 1.46
C VAL A 114 -24.13 4.92 1.95
N GLN A 115 -22.86 5.32 1.98
CA GLN A 115 -22.46 6.70 2.28
C GLN A 115 -21.94 7.38 1.01
N SER A 116 -22.11 8.69 0.92
CA SER A 116 -21.55 9.51 -0.17
C SER A 116 -20.85 10.73 0.43
N GLU A 117 -19.65 11.04 -0.05
CA GLU A 117 -18.96 12.26 0.36
C GLU A 117 -19.58 13.49 -0.32
N PRO A 118 -19.81 14.58 0.42
CA PRO A 118 -20.31 15.81 -0.16
C PRO A 118 -19.28 16.38 -1.13
N ARG A 119 -19.74 16.86 -2.30
CA ARG A 119 -18.86 17.59 -3.22
C ARG A 119 -18.48 18.93 -2.59
N VAL A 120 -17.21 19.09 -2.25
CA VAL A 120 -16.69 20.39 -1.77
C VAL A 120 -16.65 21.36 -2.94
N SER A 121 -17.37 22.48 -2.81
CA SER A 121 -17.34 23.55 -3.81
C SER A 121 -15.93 24.12 -3.94
N ARG A 122 -15.49 24.39 -5.18
CA ARG A 122 -14.18 24.97 -5.44
C ARG A 122 -14.09 26.33 -4.75
N ARG A 123 -13.04 26.56 -3.97
CA ARG A 123 -12.77 27.89 -3.37
C ARG A 123 -12.73 28.94 -4.49
N LYS A 124 -13.50 30.02 -4.34
CA LYS A 124 -13.43 31.18 -5.25
C LYS A 124 -12.03 31.79 -5.12
N ARG A 125 -11.40 32.16 -6.24
CA ARG A 125 -10.11 32.86 -6.20
C ARG A 125 -10.32 34.21 -5.50
N VAL A 126 -9.64 34.42 -4.39
CA VAL A 126 -9.57 35.74 -3.73
C VAL A 126 -8.69 36.60 -4.63
N GLY A 127 -9.31 37.48 -5.42
CA GLY A 127 -8.61 38.31 -6.41
C GLY A 127 -9.45 38.71 -7.63
N GLU A 128 -10.59 38.06 -7.90
CA GLU A 128 -11.55 38.53 -8.91
C GLU A 128 -12.40 39.70 -8.38
N LYS A 129 -11.76 40.75 -7.86
CA LYS A 129 -12.32 42.09 -8.03
C LYS A 129 -11.85 42.51 -9.40
N ALA A 130 -12.78 42.62 -10.34
CA ALA A 130 -12.54 43.21 -11.65
C ALA A 130 -11.85 44.57 -11.45
N LEU A 131 -10.54 44.62 -11.68
CA LEU A 131 -9.84 45.88 -11.90
C LEU A 131 -10.34 46.39 -13.25
N ALA A 132 -11.31 47.29 -13.19
CA ALA A 132 -11.85 48.01 -14.34
C ALA A 132 -10.81 49.04 -14.83
N GLY A 133 -9.68 48.55 -15.37
CA GLY A 133 -8.66 49.34 -16.03
C GLY A 133 -8.43 48.82 -17.44
N GLU A 134 -8.63 49.68 -18.45
CA GLU A 134 -8.47 49.42 -19.89
C GLU A 134 -7.17 48.67 -20.25
N GLU A 135 -6.12 48.90 -19.46
CA GLU A 135 -4.76 48.39 -19.65
C GLU A 135 -4.66 46.89 -19.34
N THR A 136 -5.52 46.38 -18.43
CA THR A 136 -5.62 44.95 -18.13
C THR A 136 -6.40 44.17 -19.20
N LEU A 137 -7.25 44.83 -19.98
CA LEU A 137 -7.93 44.20 -21.13
C LEU A 137 -6.97 43.97 -22.29
N LEU A 138 -6.07 44.92 -22.57
CA LEU A 138 -5.05 44.81 -23.62
C LEU A 138 -4.08 43.64 -23.38
N PHE A 139 -3.63 43.45 -22.13
CA PHE A 139 -2.79 42.28 -21.78
C PHE A 139 -3.54 40.94 -21.93
N ARG A 140 -4.86 40.92 -21.66
CA ARG A 140 -5.67 39.69 -21.74
C ARG A 140 -6.01 39.29 -23.18
N LEU A 141 -6.05 40.24 -24.10
CA LEU A 141 -6.24 39.99 -25.54
C LEU A 141 -4.97 39.43 -26.21
N SER A 142 -3.80 39.63 -25.60
CA SER A 142 -2.50 39.09 -26.03
C SER A 142 -2.26 37.65 -25.56
N GLU A 143 -2.99 37.17 -24.56
CA GLU A 143 -2.85 35.79 -24.09
C GLU A 143 -3.61 34.86 -25.05
N PRO A 144 -2.98 33.83 -25.64
CA PRO A 144 -3.73 32.81 -26.37
C PRO A 144 -4.80 32.25 -25.42
N PRO A 145 -6.04 32.01 -25.90
CA PRO A 145 -7.13 31.56 -25.04
C PRO A 145 -6.63 30.34 -24.26
N PRO A 146 -6.86 30.27 -22.94
CA PRO A 146 -6.42 29.13 -22.15
C PRO A 146 -6.97 27.89 -22.85
N THR A 147 -6.08 27.10 -23.45
CA THR A 147 -6.47 25.91 -24.20
C THR A 147 -7.32 25.09 -23.26
N ASP A 148 -8.61 25.00 -23.57
CA ASP A 148 -9.60 24.52 -22.65
C ASP A 148 -9.36 23.03 -22.41
N ARG A 149 -8.59 22.73 -21.36
CA ARG A 149 -8.38 21.36 -20.89
C ARG A 149 -9.67 20.78 -20.28
N SER A 150 -10.83 21.48 -20.37
CA SER A 150 -12.13 20.97 -19.91
C SER A 150 -12.64 19.76 -20.68
N ARG A 151 -12.11 19.47 -21.88
CA ARG A 151 -12.59 18.36 -22.71
C ARG A 151 -12.48 17.00 -22.01
N ASP A 152 -11.56 16.86 -21.05
CA ASP A 152 -11.36 15.66 -20.22
C ASP A 152 -11.91 15.81 -18.78
N ALA A 153 -12.63 16.89 -18.47
CA ALA A 153 -13.22 17.08 -17.16
C ALA A 153 -14.43 16.15 -16.99
N HIS A 154 -14.19 14.94 -16.49
CA HIS A 154 -15.26 14.02 -16.13
C HIS A 154 -16.20 14.66 -15.10
N ALA A 155 -17.49 14.74 -15.43
CA ALA A 155 -18.51 15.04 -14.43
C ALA A 155 -18.44 13.96 -13.33
N ILE A 156 -18.13 14.37 -12.10
CA ILE A 156 -17.86 13.49 -10.95
C ILE A 156 -19.17 12.84 -10.48
N THR A 157 -19.75 11.90 -11.24
CA THR A 157 -21.02 11.26 -10.88
C THR A 157 -20.89 10.41 -9.60
N PRO A 158 -21.98 10.19 -8.84
CA PRO A 158 -21.95 9.30 -7.67
C PRO A 158 -21.45 7.89 -8.04
N ARG A 159 -21.83 7.38 -9.22
CA ARG A 159 -21.34 6.10 -9.74
C ARG A 159 -19.83 6.11 -9.97
N TYR A 160 -19.31 7.19 -10.54
CA TYR A 160 -17.86 7.36 -10.73
C TYR A 160 -17.13 7.38 -9.38
N MET A 161 -17.62 8.15 -8.41
CA MET A 161 -17.02 8.21 -7.06
C MET A 161 -17.05 6.85 -6.36
N ARG A 162 -18.17 6.13 -6.42
CA ARG A 162 -18.26 4.76 -5.87
C ARG A 162 -17.21 3.83 -6.49
N ARG A 163 -17.01 3.91 -7.80
CA ARG A 163 -15.99 3.11 -8.50
C ARG A 163 -14.58 3.51 -8.05
N MET A 164 -14.30 4.80 -7.93
CA MET A 164 -13.01 5.30 -7.43
C MET A 164 -12.75 4.85 -5.99
N TRP A 165 -13.73 5.00 -5.09
CA TRP A 165 -13.62 4.51 -3.72
C TRP A 165 -13.43 3.00 -3.66
N ALA A 166 -14.09 2.24 -4.53
CA ALA A 166 -13.87 0.79 -4.63
C ALA A 166 -12.43 0.46 -5.06
N THR A 167 -11.82 1.23 -5.98
CA THR A 167 -10.41 1.02 -6.36
C THR A 167 -9.44 1.31 -5.22
N VAL A 168 -9.68 2.38 -4.45
CA VAL A 168 -8.87 2.72 -3.28
C VAL A 168 -9.04 1.66 -2.19
N PHE A 169 -10.29 1.33 -1.85
CA PHE A 169 -10.62 0.35 -0.82
C PHE A 169 -10.05 -1.03 -1.12
N ALA A 170 -10.01 -1.44 -2.39
CA ALA A 170 -9.42 -2.72 -2.79
C ALA A 170 -7.94 -2.87 -2.38
N GLN A 171 -7.19 -1.76 -2.29
CA GLN A 171 -5.78 -1.73 -1.91
C GLN A 171 -5.56 -1.76 -0.39
N CYS A 172 -6.58 -1.42 0.41
CA CYS A 172 -6.42 -1.20 1.84
C CYS A 172 -6.64 -2.49 2.64
N PRO A 173 -5.63 -2.95 3.41
CA PRO A 173 -5.82 -3.99 4.39
C PRO A 173 -6.33 -3.43 5.72
N VAL A 174 -7.07 -4.24 6.48
CA VAL A 174 -7.30 -4.04 7.91
C VAL A 174 -6.74 -5.25 8.66
N MET A 175 -6.22 -5.01 9.85
CA MET A 175 -5.57 -6.01 10.67
C MET A 175 -6.27 -6.10 12.03
N GLU A 176 -6.73 -7.29 12.39
CA GLU A 176 -7.43 -7.57 13.65
C GLU A 176 -6.71 -8.73 14.35
N TRP A 177 -6.65 -8.66 15.68
CA TRP A 177 -6.10 -9.75 16.48
C TRP A 177 -7.17 -10.82 16.68
N GLU A 178 -6.94 -12.03 16.19
CA GLU A 178 -7.84 -13.16 16.39
C GLU A 178 -7.40 -13.94 17.64
N GLY A 179 -8.09 -13.72 18.76
CA GLY A 179 -7.74 -14.33 20.05
C GLY A 179 -7.77 -15.86 20.07
N VAL A 180 -8.54 -16.49 19.18
CA VAL A 180 -8.65 -17.96 19.06
C VAL A 180 -7.43 -18.56 18.38
N SER A 181 -6.94 -17.92 17.31
CA SER A 181 -5.83 -18.43 16.51
C SER A 181 -4.46 -17.95 17.02
N GLU A 182 -4.44 -17.03 17.98
CA GLU A 182 -3.26 -16.24 18.41
C GLU A 182 -2.49 -15.67 17.21
N LYS A 183 -3.23 -15.25 16.17
CA LYS A 183 -2.67 -14.77 14.91
C LYS A 183 -3.30 -13.46 14.51
N TRP A 184 -2.50 -12.65 13.84
CA TRP A 184 -2.98 -11.45 13.16
C TRP A 184 -3.75 -11.85 11.92
N LYS A 185 -5.04 -11.53 11.91
CA LYS A 185 -5.91 -11.74 10.77
C LYS A 185 -5.90 -10.47 9.92
N VAL A 186 -5.53 -10.61 8.67
CA VAL A 186 -5.46 -9.49 7.71
C VAL A 186 -6.55 -9.70 6.68
N THR A 187 -7.48 -8.76 6.58
CA THR A 187 -8.53 -8.78 5.57
C THR A 187 -8.32 -7.63 4.58
N TRP A 188 -8.36 -7.95 3.29
CA TRP A 188 -8.20 -6.97 2.21
C TRP A 188 -9.57 -6.45 1.77
N GLY A 189 -9.66 -5.16 1.47
CA GLY A 189 -10.90 -4.56 0.98
C GLY A 189 -11.43 -5.20 -0.31
N GLU A 190 -10.56 -5.69 -1.19
CA GLU A 190 -10.97 -6.43 -2.40
C GLU A 190 -11.81 -7.67 -2.05
N HIS A 191 -11.34 -8.47 -1.08
CA HIS A 191 -12.04 -9.67 -0.63
C HIS A 191 -13.40 -9.32 0.02
N ALA A 192 -13.45 -8.22 0.77
CA ALA A 192 -14.68 -7.71 1.33
C ALA A 192 -15.68 -7.26 0.24
N LEU A 193 -15.22 -6.57 -0.81
CA LEU A 193 -16.06 -6.17 -1.96
C LEU A 193 -16.61 -7.38 -2.71
N HIS A 194 -15.78 -8.40 -2.97
CA HIS A 194 -16.25 -9.65 -3.59
C HIS A 194 -17.29 -10.36 -2.74
N GLY A 195 -17.13 -10.35 -1.41
CA GLY A 195 -18.13 -10.89 -0.47
C GLY A 195 -19.45 -10.11 -0.46
N LEU A 196 -19.42 -8.79 -0.65
CA LEU A 196 -20.63 -7.96 -0.76
C LEU A 196 -21.37 -8.22 -2.08
N ARG A 197 -20.64 -8.29 -3.20
CA ARG A 197 -21.23 -8.56 -4.52
C ARG A 197 -21.90 -9.94 -4.59
N ARG A 198 -21.29 -10.97 -3.98
CA ARG A 198 -21.88 -12.31 -3.90
C ARG A 198 -23.20 -12.31 -3.12
N ARG A 199 -23.21 -11.73 -1.92
CA ARG A 199 -24.43 -11.62 -1.11
C ARG A 199 -25.55 -10.85 -1.82
N ALA A 200 -25.22 -9.76 -2.50
CA ALA A 200 -26.20 -9.00 -3.27
C ALA A 200 -26.82 -9.82 -4.42
N LYS A 201 -26.05 -10.72 -5.05
CA LYS A 201 -26.57 -11.64 -6.07
C LYS A 201 -27.54 -12.65 -5.46
N GLU A 202 -27.17 -13.25 -4.33
CA GLU A 202 -27.99 -14.24 -3.62
C GLU A 202 -29.33 -13.65 -3.13
N SER A 203 -29.36 -12.37 -2.71
CA SER A 203 -30.61 -11.71 -2.28
C SER A 203 -31.53 -11.28 -3.44
N GLY A 204 -31.05 -11.27 -4.68
CA GLY A 204 -31.84 -10.88 -5.87
C GLY A 204 -32.38 -12.06 -6.68
N GLU A 205 -31.99 -13.30 -6.34
CA GLU A 205 -32.47 -14.54 -6.95
C GLU A 205 -33.61 -15.22 -6.13
N GLY A 206 -34.20 -14.50 -5.16
CA GLY A 206 -35.30 -14.98 -4.30
C GLY A 206 -36.64 -14.30 -4.57
#